data_AF-A0A3D3RK31-F1
#
_entry.id   AF-A0A3D3RK31-F1
#
_cell.length_a   1.000
_cell.length_b   1.000
_cell.length_c   1.000
_cell.angle_alpha   90.00
_cell.angle_beta   90.00
_cell.angle_gamma   90.00
#
_symmetry.space_group_name_H-M   'P 1'
#
loop_
_entity.id
_entity.type
_entity.pdbx_description
1 polymer ?
#
loop_
_entity_poly.entity_id
_entity_poly.type
_entity_poly.pdbx_seq_one_letter_code
_entity_poly.pdbx_strand_id
1 'polypeptide(L)'
;MNEVLKRDQMEEKYTWKMEDMYATNEDWERDYESSFKEMDELANYQGKLSASPETLAEFLNKYAKLAEKVEKISVYANQRYHQDTGNSFYQDFADRASNVENRFESKISFMTPE
;
A
#
# COMPACT_ATOMS: atom_id res chain seq x y z
N MET A 1 -25.08 -32.52 8.97
CA MET A 1 -24.60 -31.32 8.26
C MET A 1 -23.20 -31.05 8.76
N ASN A 2 -22.23 -30.85 7.88
CA ASN A 2 -20.92 -30.35 8.31
C ASN A 2 -21.07 -28.86 8.61
N GLU A 3 -20.52 -28.43 9.75
CA GLU A 3 -20.46 -27.03 10.14
C GLU A 3 -19.48 -26.29 9.23
N VAL A 4 -19.90 -25.14 8.69
CA VAL A 4 -19.02 -24.27 7.90
C VAL A 4 -18.19 -23.46 8.89
N LEU A 5 -16.89 -23.72 8.94
CA LEU A 5 -15.97 -23.01 9.81
C LEU A 5 -15.81 -21.56 9.38
N LYS A 6 -15.72 -20.65 10.36
CA LYS A 6 -15.24 -19.29 10.12
C LYS A 6 -13.73 -19.28 9.87
N ARG A 7 -13.25 -18.20 9.24
CA ARG A 7 -11.84 -18.09 8.87
C ARG A 7 -10.89 -18.12 10.06
N ASP A 8 -11.27 -17.51 11.17
CA ASP A 8 -10.54 -17.50 12.44
C ASP A 8 -10.53 -18.85 13.17
N GLN A 9 -11.35 -19.81 12.72
CA GLN A 9 -11.43 -21.17 13.25
C GLN A 9 -10.62 -22.17 12.41
N MET A 10 -10.05 -21.76 11.28
CA MET A 10 -9.23 -22.62 10.43
C MET A 10 -7.81 -22.77 10.99
N GLU A 11 -7.23 -23.97 10.85
CA GLU A 11 -5.80 -24.15 11.15
C GLU A 11 -4.94 -23.24 10.26
N GLU A 12 -3.93 -22.59 10.84
CA GLU A 12 -3.06 -21.63 10.15
C GLU A 12 -2.43 -22.18 8.86
N LYS A 13 -2.12 -23.49 8.82
CA LYS A 13 -1.57 -24.17 7.63
C LYS A 13 -2.48 -24.12 6.39
N TYR A 14 -3.77 -23.81 6.57
CA TYR A 14 -4.76 -23.62 5.51
C TYR A 14 -5.08 -22.13 5.27
N THR A 15 -4.29 -21.23 5.85
CA THR A 15 -4.42 -19.79 5.71
C THR A 15 -3.20 -19.18 5.03
N TRP A 16 -3.37 -18.01 4.43
CA TRP A 16 -2.23 -17.25 3.91
C TRP A 16 -1.50 -16.59 5.09
N LYS A 17 -0.17 -16.66 5.07
CA LYS A 17 0.69 -16.08 6.10
C LYS A 17 0.93 -14.59 5.82
N MET A 18 -0.02 -13.75 6.23
CA MET A 18 0.00 -12.31 5.96
C MET A 18 1.10 -11.58 6.75
N GLU A 19 1.61 -12.22 7.79
CA GLU A 19 2.70 -11.76 8.65
C GLU A 19 4.03 -11.63 7.90
N ASP A 20 4.18 -12.32 6.76
CA ASP A 20 5.35 -12.17 5.88
C ASP A 20 5.34 -10.81 5.14
N MET A 21 4.18 -10.17 5.01
CA MET A 21 4.07 -8.79 4.50
C MET A 21 4.17 -7.79 5.64
N TYR A 22 3.28 -7.87 6.61
CA TYR A 22 3.29 -7.02 7.81
C TYR A 22 3.09 -7.90 9.03
N ALA A 23 4.08 -7.91 9.91
CA ALA A 23 4.04 -8.69 11.15
C ALA A 23 2.88 -8.27 12.05
N THR A 24 2.51 -6.99 12.01
CA THR A 24 1.44 -6.41 12.81
C THR A 24 0.62 -5.40 12.00
N ASN A 25 -0.61 -5.14 12.43
CA ASN A 25 -1.43 -4.08 11.83
C ASN A 25 -0.78 -2.69 12.08
N GLU A 26 -0.06 -2.52 13.19
CA GLU A 26 0.67 -1.30 13.52
C GLU A 26 1.82 -1.02 12.55
N ASP A 27 2.45 -2.05 11.98
CA ASP A 27 3.47 -1.88 10.94
C ASP A 27 2.86 -1.44 9.61
N TRP A 28 1.66 -1.94 9.28
CA TRP A 28 0.89 -1.45 8.14
C TRP A 28 0.48 0.01 8.32
N GLU A 29 0.01 0.38 9.52
CA GLU A 29 -0.38 1.76 9.86
C GLU A 29 0.78 2.74 9.72
N ARG A 30 1.97 2.32 10.16
CA ARG A 30 3.19 3.13 10.04
C ARG A 30 3.53 3.42 8.59
N ASP A 31 3.45 2.42 7.71
CA ASP A 31 3.72 2.60 6.28
C ASP A 31 2.63 3.43 5.61
N TYR A 32 1.36 3.22 5.98
CA TYR A 32 0.24 4.04 5.51
C TYR A 32 0.48 5.52 5.81
N GLU A 33 0.78 5.87 7.06
CA GLU A 33 1.03 7.26 7.45
C GLU A 33 2.31 7.84 6.82
N SER A 34 3.39 7.05 6.74
CA SER A 34 4.65 7.54 6.14
C SER A 34 4.52 7.79 4.64
N SER A 35 3.67 7.02 3.95
CA SER A 35 3.47 7.13 2.51
C SER A 35 3.03 8.54 2.10
N PHE A 36 2.17 9.21 2.86
CA PHE A 36 1.70 10.56 2.53
C PHE A 36 2.83 11.57 2.52
N LYS A 37 3.74 11.50 3.49
CA LYS A 37 4.90 12.38 3.54
C LYS A 37 5.83 12.12 2.35
N GLU A 38 6.08 10.85 2.03
CA GLU A 38 6.91 10.45 0.89
C GLU A 38 6.30 10.89 -0.45
N MET A 39 4.98 10.89 -0.58
CA MET A 39 4.26 11.44 -1.75
C MET A 39 4.50 12.95 -1.89
N ASP A 40 4.44 13.70 -0.78
CA ASP A 40 4.70 15.14 -0.81
C ASP A 40 6.16 15.45 -1.17
N GLU A 41 7.10 14.61 -0.71
CA GLU A 41 8.50 14.71 -1.12
C GLU A 41 8.67 14.49 -2.63
N LEU A 42 8.00 13.49 -3.22
CA LEU A 42 8.00 13.26 -4.67
C LEU A 42 7.35 14.40 -5.45
N ALA A 43 6.23 14.95 -4.96
CA ALA A 43 5.54 16.04 -5.63
C ALA A 43 6.42 17.30 -5.78
N ASN A 44 7.41 17.49 -4.90
CA ASN A 44 8.36 18.60 -5.01
C ASN A 44 9.31 18.50 -6.23
N TYR A 45 9.34 17.37 -6.94
CA TYR A 45 10.11 17.20 -8.17
C TYR A 45 9.38 17.68 -9.43
N GLN A 46 8.10 18.04 -9.33
CA GLN A 46 7.34 18.55 -10.47
C GLN A 46 8.03 19.78 -11.11
N GLY A 47 8.21 19.73 -12.43
CA GLY A 47 8.91 20.72 -13.23
C GLY A 47 10.44 20.67 -13.13
N LYS A 48 11.01 19.60 -12.55
CA LYS A 48 12.46 19.45 -12.32
C LYS A 48 13.04 18.14 -12.86
N LEU A 49 12.23 17.22 -13.38
CA LEU A 49 12.70 15.89 -13.81
C LEU A 49 13.73 15.98 -14.96
N SER A 50 13.59 16.99 -15.82
CA SER A 50 14.51 17.25 -16.93
C SER A 50 15.72 18.12 -16.57
N ALA A 51 15.84 18.56 -15.31
CA ALA A 51 16.92 19.47 -14.89
C ALA A 51 18.30 18.81 -15.00
N SER A 52 18.42 17.52 -14.66
CA SER A 52 19.64 16.74 -14.86
C SER A 52 19.39 15.22 -14.74
N PRO A 53 20.28 14.37 -15.29
CA PRO A 53 20.22 12.91 -15.10
C PRO A 53 20.23 12.49 -13.62
N GLU A 54 20.95 13.23 -12.77
CA GLU A 54 21.03 12.96 -11.32
C GLU A 54 19.69 13.24 -10.63
N THR A 55 19.01 14.31 -11.03
CA THR A 55 17.67 14.67 -10.50
C THR A 55 16.65 13.59 -10.87
N LEU A 56 16.67 13.14 -12.12
CA LEU A 56 15.81 12.05 -12.58
C LEU A 56 16.09 10.74 -11.85
N ALA A 57 17.37 10.38 -11.70
CA ALA A 57 17.77 9.16 -11.01
C ALA A 57 17.35 9.18 -9.52
N GLU A 58 17.49 10.32 -8.84
CA GLU A 58 17.04 10.48 -7.46
C GLU A 58 15.52 10.29 -7.36
N PHE A 59 14.76 10.96 -8.23
CA PHE A 59 13.30 10.83 -8.29
C PHE A 59 12.86 9.38 -8.53
N LEU A 60 13.39 8.71 -9.55
CA LEU A 60 13.01 7.33 -9.89
C LEU A 60 13.30 6.35 -8.75
N ASN A 61 14.41 6.54 -8.04
CA ASN A 61 14.73 5.70 -6.87
C ASN A 61 13.75 5.92 -5.71
N LYS A 62 13.33 7.16 -5.45
CA LYS A 62 12.32 7.46 -4.43
C LYS A 62 10.94 6.93 -4.85
N TYR A 63 10.58 7.14 -6.12
CA TYR A 63 9.34 6.65 -6.72
C TYR A 63 9.21 5.13 -6.60
N ALA A 64 10.24 4.37 -7.00
CA ALA A 64 10.21 2.91 -6.95
C ALA A 64 9.97 2.38 -5.53
N LYS A 65 10.65 2.96 -4.53
CA LYS A 65 10.47 2.60 -3.12
C LYS A 65 9.07 2.90 -2.61
N LEU A 66 8.52 4.07 -2.97
CA LEU A 66 7.17 4.44 -2.54
C LEU A 66 6.10 3.61 -3.26
N ALA A 67 6.28 3.33 -4.56
CA ALA A 67 5.39 2.48 -5.33
C ALA A 67 5.31 1.07 -4.74
N GLU A 68 6.45 0.46 -4.39
CA GLU A 68 6.50 -0.84 -3.72
C GLU A 68 5.76 -0.81 -2.37
N LYS A 69 5.94 0.26 -1.59
CA LYS A 69 5.24 0.45 -0.30
C LYS A 69 3.73 0.57 -0.49
N VAL A 70 3.27 1.42 -1.41
CA VAL A 70 1.84 1.62 -1.70
C VAL A 70 1.21 0.31 -2.15
N GLU A 71 1.84 -0.43 -3.06
CA GLU A 71 1.39 -1.76 -3.48
C GLU A 71 1.28 -2.73 -2.30
N LYS A 72 2.29 -2.75 -1.42
CA LYS A 72 2.30 -3.62 -0.25
C LYS A 72 1.18 -3.29 0.74
N ILE A 73 0.90 -2.00 0.98
CA ILE A 73 -0.22 -1.52 1.79
C ILE A 73 -1.53 -2.06 1.22
N SER A 74 -1.72 -1.93 -0.09
CA SER A 74 -2.94 -2.34 -0.78
C SER A 74 -3.16 -3.83 -0.80
N VAL A 75 -2.13 -4.60 -1.15
CA VAL A 75 -2.22 -6.07 -1.19
C VAL A 75 -2.51 -6.60 0.22
N TYR A 76 -1.85 -6.09 1.26
CA TYR A 76 -2.12 -6.56 2.62
C TYR A 76 -3.58 -6.33 3.03
N ALA A 77 -4.05 -5.09 2.88
CA ALA A 77 -5.40 -4.70 3.29
C ALA A 77 -6.48 -5.51 2.55
N ASN A 78 -6.39 -5.59 1.23
CA ASN A 78 -7.35 -6.32 0.40
C ASN A 78 -7.33 -7.82 0.71
N GLN A 79 -6.16 -8.43 0.87
CA GLN A 79 -6.07 -9.86 1.15
C GLN A 79 -6.58 -10.19 2.55
N ARG A 80 -6.39 -9.32 3.56
CA ARG A 80 -7.02 -9.49 4.88
C ARG A 80 -8.53 -9.32 4.82
N TYR A 81 -9.03 -8.39 4.01
CA TYR A 81 -10.47 -8.24 3.80
C TYR A 81 -11.09 -9.44 3.07
N HIS A 82 -10.43 -9.97 2.03
CA HIS A 82 -10.91 -11.15 1.30
C HIS A 82 -10.93 -12.45 2.13
N GLN A 83 -10.18 -12.49 3.24
CA GLN A 83 -10.25 -13.62 4.20
C GLN A 83 -11.61 -13.69 4.90
N ASP A 84 -12.24 -12.54 5.16
CA ASP A 84 -13.59 -12.43 5.72
C ASP A 84 -14.17 -11.05 5.36
N THR A 85 -15.00 -10.99 4.33
CA THR A 85 -15.61 -9.73 3.86
C THR A 85 -16.67 -9.18 4.83
N GLY A 86 -17.04 -9.93 5.87
CA GLY A 86 -17.87 -9.45 6.97
C GLY A 86 -17.07 -8.72 8.07
N ASN A 87 -15.75 -8.72 7.99
CA ASN A 87 -14.89 -8.09 9.00
C ASN A 87 -14.72 -6.59 8.71
N SER A 88 -15.46 -5.76 9.45
CA SER A 88 -15.46 -4.30 9.29
C SER A 88 -14.09 -3.65 9.55
N PHE A 89 -13.22 -4.28 10.36
CA PHE A 89 -11.87 -3.76 10.60
C PHE A 89 -11.02 -3.82 9.33
N TYR A 90 -11.03 -4.95 8.61
CA TYR A 90 -10.27 -5.06 7.37
C TYR A 90 -10.98 -4.43 6.17
N GLN A 91 -12.30 -4.23 6.25
CA GLN A 91 -13.00 -3.37 5.31
C GLN A 91 -12.48 -1.93 5.38
N ASP A 92 -12.30 -1.35 6.58
CA ASP A 92 -11.71 -0.02 6.75
C ASP A 92 -10.27 0.04 6.17
N PHE A 93 -9.45 -0.98 6.42
CA PHE A 93 -8.11 -1.06 5.84
C PHE A 93 -8.15 -1.07 4.30
N ALA A 94 -9.08 -1.80 3.69
CA ALA A 94 -9.24 -1.85 2.24
C ALA A 94 -9.66 -0.49 1.66
N ASP A 95 -10.62 0.19 2.29
CA ASP A 95 -11.05 1.54 1.89
C ASP A 95 -9.90 2.56 1.99
N ARG A 96 -9.10 2.46 3.05
CA ARG A 96 -7.91 3.30 3.26
C ARG A 96 -6.81 3.00 2.25
N ALA A 97 -6.59 1.73 1.91
CA ALA A 97 -5.67 1.35 0.84
C ALA A 97 -6.07 1.97 -0.50
N SER A 98 -7.35 1.90 -0.88
CA SER A 98 -7.83 2.59 -2.09
C SER A 98 -7.60 4.11 -2.02
N ASN A 99 -7.71 4.72 -0.84
CA ASN A 99 -7.41 6.15 -0.69
C ASN A 99 -5.93 6.49 -0.95
N VAL A 100 -5.01 5.66 -0.44
CA VAL A 100 -3.57 5.91 -0.60
C VAL A 100 -3.14 5.75 -2.06
N GLU A 101 -3.67 4.75 -2.78
CA GLU A 101 -3.43 4.55 -4.21
C GLU A 101 -3.88 5.76 -5.03
N ASN A 102 -5.13 6.20 -4.87
CA ASN A 102 -5.67 7.34 -5.59
C ASN A 102 -4.84 8.61 -5.35
N ARG A 103 -4.37 8.83 -4.11
CA ARG A 103 -3.52 9.98 -3.77
C ARG A 103 -2.12 9.84 -4.40
N PHE A 104 -1.54 8.66 -4.37
CA PHE A 104 -0.26 8.38 -4.99
C PHE A 104 -0.29 8.69 -6.49
N GLU A 105 -1.26 8.11 -7.21
CA GLU A 105 -1.46 8.33 -8.65
C GLU A 105 -1.64 9.81 -8.98
N SER A 106 -2.46 10.52 -8.18
CA SER A 106 -2.66 11.95 -8.36
C SER A 106 -1.35 12.74 -8.18
N LYS A 107 -0.56 12.42 -7.14
CA LYS A 107 0.67 13.14 -6.79
C LYS A 107 1.79 12.95 -7.80
N ILE A 108 1.85 11.79 -8.45
CA ILE A 108 2.89 11.43 -9.43
C ILE A 108 2.44 11.57 -10.89
N SER A 109 1.21 12.03 -11.14
CA SER A 109 0.64 12.18 -12.49
C SER A 109 1.44 13.08 -13.44
N PHE A 110 2.28 13.98 -12.92
CA PHE A 110 3.18 14.83 -13.71
C PHE A 110 4.35 14.06 -14.34
N MET A 111 4.71 12.89 -13.81
CA MET A 111 5.89 12.13 -14.22
C MET A 111 5.89 11.71 -15.69
N THR A 112 4.72 11.35 -16.24
CA THR A 112 4.60 10.91 -17.65
C THR A 112 4.61 12.06 -18.66
N PRO A 113 3.89 13.19 -18.45
CA PRO A 113 3.87 14.29 -19.42
C PRO A 113 5.08 15.23 -19.37
N GLU A 114 5.88 15.25 -18.30
CA GLU A 114 7.05 16.13 -18.11
C GLU A 114 8.31 15.64 -18.84
#